data_AF-A0A7S1V3H0-F1
#
_entry.id   AF-A0A7S1V3H0-F1
#
_cell.length_a   1.000
_cell.length_b   1.000
_cell.length_c   1.000
_cell.angle_alpha   90.00
_cell.angle_beta   90.00
_cell.angle_gamma   90.00
#
_symmetry.space_group_name_H-M   'P 1'
#
loop_
_entity.id
_entity.type
_entity.pdbx_description
1 polymer ?
#
loop_
_entity_poly.entity_id
_entity_poly.type
_entity_poly.pdbx_seq_one_letter_code
_entity_poly.pdbx_strand_id
1 'polypeptide(L)'
;IRLLVQEVLGDDYTQVSGSRRGQMRLQIYASSRVIAGITDIKTSGANTGIGNMLANKGGIVATVNMMNTRMTFVSAHLAAHEGDNHYRARCDNIRSILREAKTSDLSSKFDVSMSSHHTFFMGDLNFRTRFGFENKTEDSVKRALSYIEAKDYNGLY
;
A
#
# COMPACT_ATOMS: atom_id res chain seq x y z
N ILE A 1 9.30 10.22 -15.88
CA ILE A 1 8.22 9.34 -15.36
C ILE A 1 7.15 9.12 -16.42
N ARG A 2 6.41 10.13 -16.89
CA ARG A 2 5.32 9.93 -17.88
C ARG A 2 5.74 9.20 -19.17
N LEU A 3 6.87 9.59 -19.77
CA LEU A 3 7.40 8.94 -20.98
C LEU A 3 7.75 7.46 -20.75
N LEU A 4 8.46 7.15 -19.65
CA LEU A 4 8.80 5.78 -19.26
C LEU A 4 7.54 4.92 -19.01
N VAL A 5 6.50 5.50 -18.42
CA VAL A 5 5.26 4.77 -18.14
C VAL A 5 4.52 4.43 -19.44
N GLN A 6 4.46 5.36 -20.40
CA GLN A 6 3.86 5.08 -21.71
C GLN A 6 4.67 4.05 -22.50
N GLU A 7 6.01 4.09 -22.41
CA GLU A 7 6.88 3.08 -23.03
C GLU A 7 6.60 1.66 -22.49
N VAL A 8 6.34 1.53 -21.19
CA VAL A 8 6.07 0.23 -20.55
C VAL A 8 4.62 -0.23 -20.74
N LEU A 9 3.66 0.67 -20.60
CA LEU A 9 2.23 0.31 -20.63
C LEU A 9 1.63 0.31 -22.05
N GLY A 10 2.23 1.04 -22.98
CA GLY A 10 1.67 1.31 -24.30
C GLY A 10 0.79 2.56 -24.33
N ASP A 11 0.52 3.03 -25.55
CA ASP A 11 -0.26 4.25 -25.80
C ASP A 11 -1.76 4.09 -25.51
N ASP A 12 -2.25 2.86 -25.34
CA ASP A 12 -3.65 2.59 -25.03
C ASP A 12 -3.99 2.75 -23.54
N TYR A 13 -3.01 3.02 -22.68
CA TYR A 13 -3.22 3.28 -21.26
C TYR A 13 -3.30 4.78 -20.94
N THR A 14 -4.33 5.14 -20.19
CA THR A 14 -4.53 6.52 -19.69
C THR A 14 -4.48 6.54 -18.17
N GLN A 15 -3.87 7.60 -17.62
CA GLN A 15 -3.80 7.81 -16.19
C GLN A 15 -5.18 8.15 -15.61
N VAL A 16 -5.66 7.32 -14.69
CA VAL A 16 -6.93 7.46 -13.97
C VAL A 16 -6.75 8.29 -12.70
N SER A 17 -5.67 8.01 -11.95
CA SER A 17 -5.33 8.75 -10.73
C SER A 17 -3.82 8.78 -10.55
N GLY A 18 -3.31 9.89 -10.01
CA GLY A 18 -1.92 10.05 -9.65
C GLY A 18 -1.78 10.85 -8.37
N SER A 19 -1.09 10.30 -7.38
CA SER A 19 -0.84 11.00 -6.13
C SER A 19 0.57 10.74 -5.60
N ARG A 20 1.07 11.72 -4.86
CA ARG A 20 2.39 11.72 -4.24
C ARG A 20 2.29 12.29 -2.83
N ARG A 21 2.92 11.62 -1.87
CA ARG A 21 3.13 12.12 -0.50
C ARG A 21 4.56 11.84 -0.08
N GLY A 22 5.34 12.91 0.12
CA GLY A 22 6.79 12.78 0.28
C GLY A 22 7.40 12.03 -0.90
N GLN A 23 8.02 10.88 -0.63
CA GLN A 23 8.60 9.99 -1.64
C GLN A 23 7.65 8.85 -2.09
N MET A 24 6.51 8.67 -1.43
CA MET A 24 5.51 7.68 -1.84
C MET A 24 4.75 8.17 -3.07
N ARG A 25 4.43 7.25 -3.97
CA ARG A 25 3.64 7.51 -5.17
C ARG A 25 2.64 6.37 -5.36
N LEU A 26 1.40 6.72 -5.72
CA LEU A 26 0.41 5.78 -6.23
C LEU A 26 -0.09 6.33 -7.57
N GLN A 27 0.00 5.49 -8.60
CA GLN A 27 -0.41 5.83 -9.96
C GLN A 27 -1.32 4.72 -10.45
N ILE A 28 -2.51 5.06 -10.92
CA ILE A 28 -3.49 4.12 -11.47
C ILE A 28 -3.66 4.48 -12.94
N TYR A 29 -3.44 3.50 -13.81
CA TYR A 29 -3.64 3.61 -15.25
C TYR A 29 -4.67 2.56 -15.68
N ALA A 30 -5.44 2.88 -16.72
CA ALA A 30 -6.42 1.97 -17.29
C ALA A 30 -6.30 1.96 -18.81
N SER A 31 -6.44 0.78 -19.41
CA SER A 31 -6.53 0.63 -20.87
C SER A 31 -7.81 1.32 -21.38
N SER A 32 -7.74 1.85 -22.59
CA SER A 32 -8.83 2.42 -23.37
C SER A 32 -10.07 1.51 -23.42
N ARG A 33 -9.89 0.19 -23.29
CA ARG A 33 -10.97 -0.81 -23.27
C ARG A 33 -11.88 -0.74 -22.06
N VAL A 34 -11.39 -0.26 -20.91
CA VAL A 34 -12.12 -0.30 -19.64
C VAL A 34 -12.35 1.08 -19.03
N ILE A 35 -11.61 2.09 -19.47
CA ILE A 35 -11.62 3.42 -18.85
C ILE A 35 -13.01 4.08 -18.85
N ALA A 36 -13.83 3.83 -19.87
CA ALA A 36 -15.20 4.36 -19.94
C ALA A 36 -16.11 3.84 -18.81
N GLY A 37 -15.77 2.68 -18.22
CA GLY A 37 -16.48 2.12 -17.07
C GLY A 37 -15.97 2.59 -15.71
N ILE A 38 -14.95 3.45 -15.66
CA ILE A 38 -14.35 3.93 -14.42
C ILE A 38 -14.99 5.27 -14.01
N THR A 39 -15.46 5.33 -12.77
CA THR A 39 -16.13 6.49 -12.17
C THR A 39 -15.72 6.63 -10.69
N ASP A 40 -16.19 7.70 -10.03
CA ASP A 40 -15.97 7.97 -8.59
C ASP A 40 -14.51 7.76 -8.14
N ILE A 41 -13.58 8.45 -8.81
CA ILE A 41 -12.17 8.39 -8.49
C ILE A 41 -11.91 9.35 -7.34
N LYS A 42 -11.58 8.81 -6.16
CA LYS A 42 -11.24 9.60 -4.97
C LYS A 42 -9.85 9.22 -4.49
N THR A 43 -9.10 10.19 -3.99
CA THR A 43 -7.77 9.95 -3.43
C THR A 43 -7.61 10.71 -2.12
N SER A 44 -7.06 10.03 -1.12
CA SER A 44 -6.75 10.56 0.20
C SER A 44 -5.35 10.13 0.61
N GLY A 45 -4.85 10.67 1.72
CA GLY A 45 -3.67 10.11 2.33
C GLY A 45 -3.61 10.41 3.82
N ALA A 46 -2.90 9.55 4.51
CA ALA A 46 -2.70 9.58 5.95
C ALA A 46 -1.21 9.70 6.23
N ASN A 47 -0.82 10.61 7.13
CA ASN A 47 0.56 10.74 7.59
C ASN A 47 0.69 10.01 8.92
N THR A 48 1.67 9.12 9.03
CA THR A 48 1.93 8.34 10.25
C THR A 48 3.39 8.48 10.73
N GLY A 49 4.07 9.53 10.25
CA GLY A 49 5.45 9.87 10.63
C GLY A 49 5.54 10.47 12.03
N ILE A 50 6.68 11.10 12.35
CA ILE A 50 6.91 11.72 13.66
C ILE A 50 5.77 12.70 13.98
N GLY A 51 5.07 12.44 15.09
CA GLY A 51 3.90 13.21 15.54
C GLY A 51 2.68 13.17 14.62
N ASN A 52 2.58 12.21 13.68
CA ASN A 52 1.58 12.17 12.59
C ASN A 52 1.62 13.41 11.66
N MET A 53 2.67 14.23 11.73
CA MET A 53 2.76 15.49 10.97
C MET A 53 3.64 15.35 9.73
N LEU A 54 4.75 14.61 9.82
CA LEU A 54 5.69 14.47 8.70
C LEU A 54 5.22 13.43 7.68
N ALA A 55 5.28 13.79 6.40
CA ALA A 55 4.89 12.95 5.26
C ALA A 55 5.97 11.91 4.85
N ASN A 56 6.84 11.49 5.78
CA ASN A 56 7.89 10.50 5.53
C ASN A 56 7.41 9.05 5.73
N LYS A 57 6.30 8.86 6.45
CA LYS A 57 5.63 7.58 6.69
C LYS A 57 4.12 7.78 6.62
N GLY A 58 3.40 6.75 6.19
CA GLY A 58 1.95 6.81 6.03
C GLY A 58 1.49 6.07 4.78
N GLY A 59 0.39 6.54 4.18
CA GLY A 59 -0.18 5.90 3.01
C GLY A 59 -0.94 6.85 2.11
N ILE A 60 -0.97 6.51 0.82
CA ILE A 60 -1.84 7.09 -0.20
C ILE A 60 -2.94 6.07 -0.46
N VAL A 61 -4.20 6.49 -0.35
CA VAL A 61 -5.38 5.65 -0.60
C VAL A 61 -6.13 6.21 -1.78
N ALA A 62 -6.33 5.41 -2.82
CA ALA A 62 -7.16 5.77 -3.98
C ALA A 62 -8.29 4.76 -4.14
N THR A 63 -9.50 5.25 -4.39
CA THR A 63 -10.67 4.42 -4.70
C THR A 63 -11.14 4.72 -6.11
N VAL A 64 -11.57 3.68 -6.80
CA VAL A 64 -12.19 3.78 -8.13
C VAL A 64 -13.42 2.90 -8.15
N ASN A 65 -14.46 3.32 -8.85
CA ASN A 65 -15.62 2.49 -9.14
C ASN A 65 -15.56 2.04 -10.60
N MET A 66 -15.33 0.74 -10.83
CA MET A 66 -15.32 0.16 -12.17
C MET A 66 -16.58 -0.67 -12.38
N MET A 67 -17.51 -0.21 -13.21
CA MET A 67 -18.76 -0.92 -13.52
C MET A 67 -19.49 -1.43 -12.26
N ASN A 68 -19.72 -0.53 -11.29
CA ASN A 68 -20.31 -0.81 -9.96
C ASN A 68 -19.43 -1.64 -9.00
N THR A 69 -18.23 -2.04 -9.41
CA THR A 69 -17.25 -2.66 -8.53
C THR A 69 -16.30 -1.60 -7.98
N ARG A 70 -16.56 -1.18 -6.75
CA ARG A 70 -15.64 -0.34 -5.98
C ARG A 70 -14.38 -1.08 -5.56
N MET A 71 -13.22 -0.54 -5.94
CA MET A 71 -11.88 -1.03 -5.60
C MET A 71 -11.09 0.05 -4.86
N THR A 72 -10.32 -0.36 -3.84
CA THR A 72 -9.39 0.50 -3.11
C THR A 72 -7.96 0.05 -3.34
N PHE A 73 -7.07 1.00 -3.60
CA PHE A 73 -5.63 0.80 -3.70
C PHE A 73 -4.93 1.63 -2.64
N VAL A 74 -4.11 0.98 -1.81
CA VAL A 74 -3.31 1.62 -0.77
C VAL A 74 -1.83 1.40 -1.07
N SER A 75 -1.08 2.49 -1.21
CA SER A 75 0.38 2.47 -1.22
C SER A 75 0.88 3.03 0.11
N ALA A 76 1.56 2.22 0.90
CA ALA A 76 2.07 2.60 2.22
C ALA A 76 3.59 2.54 2.33
N HIS A 77 4.13 3.34 3.25
CA HIS A 77 5.50 3.25 3.73
C HIS A 77 5.44 3.31 5.26
N LEU A 78 5.55 2.14 5.90
CA LEU A 78 5.31 1.99 7.34
C LEU A 78 6.59 2.15 8.16
N ALA A 79 6.45 2.19 9.49
CA ALA A 79 7.57 2.33 10.43
C ALA A 79 8.72 1.33 10.15
N ALA A 80 9.93 1.87 10.02
CA ALA A 80 11.15 1.11 9.78
C ALA A 80 11.71 0.51 11.07
N HIS A 81 12.81 -0.25 10.93
CA HIS A 81 13.55 -0.96 11.99
C HIS A 81 12.90 -2.24 12.50
N GLU A 82 13.73 -3.04 13.17
CA GLU A 82 13.41 -4.37 13.70
C GLU A 82 12.95 -4.30 15.15
N GLY A 83 12.38 -5.40 15.65
CA GLY A 83 11.90 -5.52 17.02
C GLY A 83 10.41 -5.27 17.21
N ASP A 84 9.89 -5.76 18.33
CA ASP A 84 8.45 -5.82 18.61
C ASP A 84 7.78 -4.45 18.66
N ASN A 85 8.48 -3.43 19.15
CA ASN A 85 7.96 -2.06 19.20
C ASN A 85 7.70 -1.51 17.79
N HIS A 86 8.61 -1.77 16.85
CA HIS A 86 8.47 -1.36 15.46
C HIS A 86 7.42 -2.19 14.73
N TYR A 87 7.26 -3.48 15.07
CA TYR A 87 6.14 -4.30 14.59
C TYR A 87 4.79 -3.70 14.99
N ARG A 88 4.61 -3.37 16.29
CA ARG A 88 3.39 -2.72 16.78
C ARG A 88 3.14 -1.38 16.08
N ALA A 89 4.18 -0.57 15.91
CA ALA A 89 4.09 0.70 15.20
C ALA A 89 3.62 0.53 13.74
N ARG A 90 4.07 -0.50 13.02
CA ARG A 90 3.56 -0.81 11.66
C ARG A 90 2.08 -1.17 11.67
N CYS A 91 1.64 -1.99 12.61
CA CYS A 91 0.21 -2.34 12.77
C CYS A 91 -0.63 -1.09 13.07
N ASP A 92 -0.14 -0.19 13.92
CA ASP A 92 -0.83 1.08 14.22
C ASP A 92 -0.85 2.02 13.03
N ASN A 93 0.24 2.09 12.25
CA ASN A 93 0.26 2.84 10.99
C ASN A 93 -0.81 2.34 10.02
N ILE A 94 -0.98 1.01 9.85
CA ILE A 94 -2.03 0.44 9.01
C ILE A 94 -3.42 0.89 9.49
N ARG A 95 -3.70 0.77 10.80
CA ARG A 95 -4.99 1.20 11.38
C ARG A 95 -5.25 2.68 11.13
N SER A 96 -4.26 3.55 11.34
CA SER A 96 -4.40 4.98 11.08
C SER A 96 -4.67 5.26 9.60
N ILE A 97 -3.94 4.62 8.68
CA ILE A 97 -4.15 4.81 7.24
C ILE A 97 -5.58 4.44 6.83
N LEU A 98 -6.08 3.29 7.28
CA LEU A 98 -7.42 2.84 6.93
C LEU A 98 -8.50 3.76 7.52
N ARG A 99 -8.34 4.19 8.77
CA ARG A 99 -9.31 5.04 9.48
C ARG A 99 -9.33 6.49 8.98
N GLU A 100 -8.18 7.06 8.64
CA GLU A 100 -8.06 8.47 8.26
C GLU A 100 -8.35 8.72 6.78
N ALA A 101 -8.34 7.67 5.96
CA ALA A 101 -8.62 7.80 4.53
C ALA A 101 -10.08 8.21 4.29
N LYS A 102 -10.27 9.43 3.80
CA LYS A 102 -11.58 9.99 3.48
C LYS A 102 -11.87 9.83 1.99
N THR A 103 -12.14 8.60 1.57
CA THR A 103 -12.48 8.28 0.17
C THR A 103 -13.91 7.78 -0.01
N SER A 104 -14.67 7.56 1.07
CA SER A 104 -16.09 7.21 1.03
C SER A 104 -16.90 8.17 1.88
N ASP A 105 -18.14 8.42 1.47
CA ASP A 105 -19.11 9.23 2.23
C ASP A 105 -19.89 8.37 3.26
N LEU A 106 -19.42 7.14 3.48
CA LEU A 106 -19.97 6.21 4.47
C LEU A 106 -19.70 6.71 5.90
N SER A 107 -20.50 6.22 6.84
CA SER A 107 -20.35 6.50 8.27
C SER A 107 -18.90 6.31 8.72
N SER A 108 -18.42 7.20 9.60
CA SER A 108 -17.11 7.10 10.26
C SER A 108 -16.90 5.83 11.10
N LYS A 109 -17.93 4.99 11.24
CA LYS A 109 -17.87 3.66 11.85
C LYS A 109 -17.17 2.62 10.97
N PHE A 110 -17.07 2.86 9.67
CA PHE A 110 -16.44 1.95 8.72
C PHE A 110 -15.19 2.59 8.12
N ASP A 111 -14.13 1.80 7.99
CA ASP A 111 -12.93 2.23 7.28
C ASP A 111 -12.99 1.87 5.79
N VAL A 112 -11.99 2.33 5.03
CA VAL A 112 -11.96 2.12 3.58
C VAL A 112 -11.92 0.65 3.18
N SER A 113 -11.42 -0.26 4.02
CA SER A 113 -11.39 -1.70 3.74
C SER A 113 -12.79 -2.32 3.76
N MET A 114 -13.70 -1.76 4.54
CA MET A 114 -15.11 -2.20 4.61
C MET A 114 -16.00 -1.51 3.58
N SER A 115 -15.54 -0.41 2.99
CA SER A 115 -16.30 0.37 2.00
C SER A 115 -16.22 -0.17 0.57
N SER A 116 -15.34 -1.13 0.28
CA SER A 116 -14.99 -1.56 -1.08
C SER A 116 -15.17 -3.07 -1.25
N HIS A 117 -15.50 -3.50 -2.47
CA HIS A 117 -15.57 -4.93 -2.81
C HIS A 117 -14.18 -5.56 -2.82
N HIS A 118 -13.17 -4.80 -3.24
CA HIS A 118 -11.77 -5.23 -3.24
C HIS A 118 -10.87 -4.15 -2.65
N THR A 119 -9.89 -4.56 -1.86
CA THR A 119 -8.85 -3.68 -1.31
C THR A 119 -7.48 -4.28 -1.55
N PHE A 120 -6.62 -3.54 -2.25
CA PHE A 120 -5.22 -3.88 -2.51
C PHE A 120 -4.34 -3.03 -1.61
N PHE A 121 -3.66 -3.65 -0.64
CA PHE A 121 -2.75 -2.96 0.27
C PHE A 121 -1.29 -3.35 -0.04
N MET A 122 -0.48 -2.37 -0.41
CA MET A 122 0.87 -2.59 -0.94
C MET A 122 1.83 -1.45 -0.58
N GLY A 123 3.11 -1.62 -0.92
CA GLY A 123 4.18 -0.65 -0.71
C GLY A 123 5.32 -1.19 0.15
N ASP A 124 6.13 -0.30 0.73
CA ASP A 124 7.16 -0.68 1.69
C ASP A 124 6.55 -0.83 3.09
N LEU A 125 6.01 -2.02 3.33
CA LEU A 125 5.36 -2.34 4.59
C LEU A 125 6.36 -2.53 5.75
N ASN A 126 7.66 -2.63 5.48
CA ASN A 126 8.73 -2.72 6.46
C ASN A 126 8.61 -3.86 7.51
N PHE A 127 7.75 -4.86 7.33
CA PHE A 127 7.75 -6.06 8.17
C PHE A 127 9.05 -6.86 7.95
N ARG A 128 9.50 -7.55 9.01
CA ARG A 128 10.79 -8.22 9.08
C ARG A 128 10.58 -9.66 9.50
N THR A 129 11.39 -10.55 8.97
CA THR A 129 11.48 -11.94 9.44
C THR A 129 12.09 -11.96 10.84
N ARG A 130 11.71 -12.91 11.69
CA ARG A 130 12.27 -13.08 13.02
C ARG A 130 13.07 -14.38 13.09
N PHE A 131 14.33 -14.27 12.71
CA PHE A 131 15.29 -15.34 12.89
C PHE A 131 15.97 -15.12 14.25
N GLY A 132 15.82 -16.03 15.21
CA GLY A 132 16.20 -15.86 16.62
C GLY A 132 17.66 -15.53 16.96
N PHE A 133 18.50 -15.17 15.99
CA PHE A 133 19.88 -14.72 16.17
C PHE A 133 20.19 -13.58 15.18
N GLU A 134 20.94 -12.55 15.62
CA GLU A 134 21.46 -11.52 14.72
C GLU A 134 22.46 -12.13 13.75
N ASN A 135 22.06 -12.30 12.49
CA ASN A 135 22.95 -12.71 11.41
C ASN A 135 23.11 -11.57 10.40
N LYS A 136 24.23 -11.57 9.67
CA LYS A 136 24.47 -10.63 8.57
C LYS A 136 23.33 -10.73 7.53
N THR A 137 23.02 -9.62 6.89
CA THR A 137 21.85 -9.45 6.01
C THR A 137 21.74 -10.50 4.90
N GLU A 138 22.87 -10.94 4.32
CA GLU A 138 22.89 -11.94 3.24
C GLU A 138 22.47 -13.33 3.70
N ASP A 139 22.84 -13.74 4.92
CA ASP A 139 22.47 -15.05 5.48
C ASP A 139 20.97 -15.10 5.81
N SER A 140 20.42 -13.97 6.27
CA SER A 140 18.99 -13.81 6.52
C SER A 140 18.16 -13.92 5.24
N VAL A 141 18.64 -13.40 4.11
CA VAL A 141 17.93 -13.51 2.82
C VAL A 141 17.90 -14.96 2.33
N LYS A 142 19.05 -15.66 2.33
CA LYS A 142 19.10 -17.08 1.93
C LYS A 142 18.19 -17.95 2.79
N ARG A 143 18.17 -17.68 4.10
CA ARG A 143 17.29 -18.38 5.03
C ARG A 143 15.82 -18.12 4.73
N ALA A 144 15.43 -16.86 4.55
CA ALA A 144 14.05 -16.51 4.19
C ALA A 144 13.61 -17.22 2.90
N LEU A 145 14.47 -17.23 1.87
CA LEU A 145 14.20 -17.92 0.60
C LEU A 145 13.98 -19.42 0.81
N SER A 146 14.81 -20.09 1.62
CA SER A 146 14.65 -21.52 1.91
C SER A 146 13.30 -21.85 2.57
N TYR A 147 12.83 -21.03 3.50
CA TYR A 147 11.50 -21.19 4.11
C TYR A 147 10.38 -20.93 3.11
N ILE A 148 10.50 -19.92 2.25
CA ILE A 148 9.53 -19.61 1.20
C ILE A 148 9.42 -20.77 0.20
N GLU A 149 10.56 -21.31 -0.27
CA GLU A 149 10.60 -22.46 -1.18
C GLU A 149 9.97 -23.70 -0.55
N ALA A 150 10.22 -23.93 0.74
CA ALA A 150 9.62 -25.00 1.51
C ALA A 150 8.13 -24.75 1.86
N LYS A 151 7.59 -23.56 1.58
CA LYS A 151 6.27 -23.08 2.02
C LYS A 151 6.09 -23.09 3.55
N ASP A 152 7.18 -23.00 4.30
CA ASP A 152 7.17 -22.88 5.76
C ASP A 152 7.14 -21.40 6.16
N TYR A 153 5.94 -20.82 6.11
CA TYR A 153 5.77 -19.41 6.48
C TYR A 153 5.85 -19.17 7.98
N ASN A 154 5.64 -20.21 8.81
CA ASN A 154 5.80 -20.09 10.26
C ASN A 154 7.28 -19.89 10.61
N GLY A 155 8.21 -20.54 9.89
CA GLY A 155 9.65 -20.37 10.06
C GLY A 155 10.18 -18.96 9.72
N LEU A 156 9.37 -18.08 9.12
CA LEU A 156 9.71 -16.68 8.88
C LEU A 156 9.53 -15.80 10.14
N TYR A 157 8.93 -16.32 11.22
CA TYR A 157 8.55 -15.59 12.43
C TYR A 157 8.97 -16.27 13.74
#